data_AF-K1S3F8-F1
#
_entry.id   AF-K1S3F8-F1
#
_cell.length_a   1.000
_cell.length_b   1.000
_cell.length_c   1.000
_cell.angle_alpha   90.00
_cell.angle_beta   90.00
_cell.angle_gamma   90.00
#
_symmetry.space_group_name_H-M   'P 1'
#
loop_
_entity.id
_entity.type
_entity.pdbx_description
1 polymer ?
#
loop_
_entity_poly.entity_id
_entity_poly.type
_entity_poly.pdbx_seq_one_letter_code
_entity_poly.pdbx_strand_id
1 'polypeptide(L)'
;YLWYIIPLVLFVVFVIVYRKKAIENANVAKVRTKKANKVAAKRMKNAGRLLAENKQEAFYDEVLKALWGYISDKLNIPVSQLSKDNIEDELTKYGVAPELIKDFIGTLNECEFARYAPGNQNEAMDKVYSSAVEVISKMENSIKH
;
A
#
# COMPACT_ATOMS: atom_id res chain seq x y z
N TYR A 1 -3.73 -47.70 -27.15
CA TYR A 1 -4.64 -47.07 -26.15
C TYR A 1 -3.92 -46.44 -24.95
N LEU A 2 -2.70 -46.84 -24.57
CA LEU A 2 -1.98 -46.30 -23.39
C LEU A 2 -1.41 -44.86 -23.55
N TRP A 3 -1.34 -44.32 -24.77
CA TRP A 3 -0.68 -43.03 -25.05
C TRP A 3 -1.47 -41.81 -24.52
N TYR A 4 -2.79 -41.95 -24.31
CA TYR A 4 -3.65 -40.86 -23.83
C TYR A 4 -3.49 -40.55 -22.32
N ILE A 5 -2.80 -41.41 -21.56
CA ILE A 5 -2.57 -41.19 -20.12
C ILE A 5 -1.47 -40.14 -19.88
N ILE A 6 -0.50 -40.04 -20.78
CA ILE A 6 0.63 -39.10 -20.68
C ILE A 6 0.17 -37.63 -20.63
N PRO A 7 -0.68 -37.14 -21.56
CA PRO A 7 -1.18 -35.76 -21.48
C PRO A 7 -2.07 -35.51 -20.27
N LEU A 8 -2.82 -36.53 -19.79
CA LEU A 8 -3.64 -36.42 -18.58
C LEU A 8 -2.77 -36.21 -17.33
N VAL A 9 -1.69 -36.98 -17.20
CA VAL A 9 -0.75 -36.86 -16.08
C VAL A 9 -0.02 -35.51 -16.12
N LEU A 10 0.41 -35.06 -17.31
CA LEU A 10 1.01 -33.73 -17.47
C LEU A 10 0.04 -32.60 -17.09
N PHE A 11 -1.22 -32.70 -17.50
CA PHE A 11 -2.25 -31.72 -17.15
C PHE A 11 -2.47 -31.66 -15.63
N VAL A 12 -2.57 -32.81 -14.96
CA VAL A 12 -2.74 -32.88 -13.51
C VAL A 12 -1.54 -32.30 -12.77
N VAL A 13 -0.31 -32.61 -13.20
CA VAL A 13 0.92 -32.04 -12.62
C VAL A 13 0.96 -30.53 -12.82
N PHE A 14 0.63 -30.04 -14.03
CA PHE A 14 0.59 -28.62 -14.33
C PHE A 14 -0.42 -27.88 -13.45
N VAL A 15 -1.62 -28.44 -13.28
CA VAL A 15 -2.68 -27.90 -12.41
C VAL A 15 -2.24 -27.90 -10.94
N ILE A 16 -1.57 -28.95 -10.45
CA ILE A 16 -1.09 -29.02 -9.07
C ILE A 16 0.01 -27.98 -8.81
N VAL A 17 0.97 -27.82 -9.74
CA VAL A 17 2.03 -26.80 -9.62
C VAL A 17 1.45 -25.40 -9.68
N TYR A 18 0.52 -25.13 -10.60
CA TYR A 18 -0.17 -23.84 -10.68
C TYR A 18 -0.98 -23.54 -9.41
N ARG A 19 -1.72 -24.54 -8.90
CA ARG A 19 -2.49 -24.39 -7.65
C ARG A 19 -1.58 -24.18 -6.45
N LYS A 20 -0.50 -24.92 -6.31
CA LYS A 20 0.48 -24.71 -5.23
C LYS A 20 1.06 -23.31 -5.27
N LYS A 21 1.50 -22.86 -6.46
CA LYS A 21 2.07 -21.52 -6.64
C LYS A 21 1.04 -20.41 -6.35
N ALA A 22 -0.21 -20.60 -6.74
CA ALA A 22 -1.30 -19.67 -6.42
C ALA A 22 -1.63 -19.64 -4.92
N ILE A 23 -1.64 -20.79 -4.24
CA ILE A 23 -1.91 -20.90 -2.80
C ILE A 23 -0.76 -20.30 -1.98
N GLU A 24 0.49 -20.55 -2.36
CA GLU A 24 1.66 -19.95 -1.72
C GLU A 24 1.67 -18.43 -1.93
N ASN A 25 1.40 -17.94 -3.14
CA ASN A 25 1.28 -16.51 -3.42
C ASN A 25 0.12 -15.86 -2.65
N ALA A 26 -1.02 -16.53 -2.53
CA ALA A 26 -2.17 -16.03 -1.78
C ALA A 26 -1.88 -15.94 -0.28
N ASN A 27 -1.14 -16.92 0.29
CA ASN A 27 -0.71 -16.86 1.68
C ASN A 27 0.33 -15.75 1.91
N VAL A 28 1.29 -15.58 1.00
CA VAL A 28 2.29 -14.51 1.10
C VAL A 28 1.63 -13.13 0.99
N ALA A 29 0.69 -12.95 0.06
CA ALA A 29 -0.07 -11.70 -0.09
C ALA A 29 -0.91 -11.38 1.15
N LYS A 30 -1.59 -12.38 1.74
CA LYS A 30 -2.36 -12.22 2.99
C LYS A 30 -1.48 -11.90 4.21
N VAL A 31 -0.28 -12.47 4.28
CA VAL A 31 0.67 -12.18 5.38
C VAL A 31 1.29 -10.79 5.20
N ARG A 32 1.65 -10.41 3.97
CA ARG A 32 2.18 -9.08 3.65
C ARG A 32 1.16 -7.98 3.91
N THR A 33 -0.08 -8.14 3.48
CA THR A 33 -1.17 -7.18 3.77
C THR A 33 -1.43 -7.00 5.26
N LYS A 34 -1.48 -8.08 6.06
CA LYS A 34 -1.58 -7.96 7.53
C LYS A 34 -0.37 -7.25 8.16
N LYS A 35 0.83 -7.51 7.63
CA LYS A 35 2.05 -6.85 8.07
C LYS A 35 2.06 -5.37 7.67
N ALA A 36 1.52 -5.03 6.50
CA ALA A 36 1.37 -3.67 5.97
C ALA A 36 0.64 -2.78 6.96
N ASN A 37 -0.56 -3.19 7.40
CA ASN A 37 -1.37 -2.39 8.33
C ASN A 37 -0.64 -2.20 9.66
N LYS A 38 0.03 -3.25 10.16
CA LYS A 38 0.80 -3.17 11.40
C LYS A 38 2.01 -2.23 11.27
N VAL A 39 2.70 -2.27 10.13
CA VAL A 39 3.87 -1.40 9.85
C VAL A 39 3.40 0.04 9.65
N ALA A 40 2.37 0.27 8.84
CA ALA A 40 1.76 1.57 8.63
C ALA A 40 1.29 2.18 9.94
N ALA A 41 0.52 1.45 10.76
CA ALA A 41 0.08 1.93 12.07
C ALA A 41 1.25 2.27 13.01
N LYS A 42 2.32 1.46 13.01
CA LYS A 42 3.53 1.74 13.81
C LYS A 42 4.25 2.99 13.32
N ARG A 43 4.38 3.17 12.00
CA ARG A 43 5.01 4.36 11.40
C ARG A 43 4.19 5.61 11.63
N MET A 44 2.87 5.53 11.47
CA MET A 44 1.96 6.64 11.77
C MET A 44 2.02 7.02 13.26
N LYS A 45 2.11 6.06 14.19
CA LYS A 45 2.35 6.36 15.61
C LYS A 45 3.67 7.09 15.83
N ASN A 46 4.74 6.72 15.12
CA ASN A 46 6.01 7.43 15.17
C ASN A 46 5.90 8.83 14.57
N ALA A 47 5.19 9.00 13.46
CA ALA A 47 4.89 10.31 12.88
C ALA A 47 4.15 11.20 13.88
N GLY A 48 3.13 10.69 14.58
CA GLY A 48 2.45 11.44 15.64
C GLY A 48 3.40 11.88 16.78
N ARG A 49 4.41 11.07 17.12
CA ARG A 49 5.45 11.49 18.08
C ARG A 49 6.36 12.58 17.51
N LEU A 50 6.76 12.47 16.24
CA LEU A 50 7.58 13.48 15.57
C LEU A 50 6.84 14.82 15.41
N LEU A 51 5.51 14.75 15.24
CA LEU A 51 4.63 15.92 15.27
C LEU A 51 4.66 16.60 16.64
N ALA A 52 4.55 15.84 17.74
CA ALA A 52 4.68 16.37 19.09
C ALA A 52 6.09 16.93 19.40
N GLU A 53 7.13 16.35 18.80
CA GLU A 53 8.52 16.81 18.90
C GLU A 53 8.86 17.96 17.93
N ASN A 54 7.90 18.44 17.13
CA ASN A 54 8.08 19.48 16.11
C ASN A 54 9.14 19.16 15.03
N LYS A 55 9.40 17.88 14.77
CA LYS A 55 10.42 17.44 13.80
C LYS A 55 9.83 17.25 12.41
N GLN A 56 9.75 18.34 11.67
CA GLN A 56 9.01 18.46 10.41
C GLN A 56 9.56 17.56 9.30
N GLU A 57 10.85 17.66 8.99
CA GLU A 57 11.48 16.83 7.94
C GLU A 57 11.32 15.34 8.25
N ALA A 58 11.56 14.95 9.50
CA ALA A 58 11.42 13.56 9.93
C ALA A 58 9.96 13.09 9.89
N PHE A 59 9.01 13.96 10.26
CA PHE A 59 7.58 13.69 10.21
C PHE A 59 7.13 13.40 8.77
N TYR A 60 7.40 14.30 7.83
CA TYR A 60 6.97 14.13 6.44
C TYR A 60 7.64 12.91 5.79
N ASP A 61 8.91 12.67 6.08
CA ASP A 61 9.60 11.48 5.56
C ASP A 61 9.02 10.17 6.12
N GLU A 62 8.62 10.16 7.40
CA GLU A 62 7.99 8.99 8.01
C GLU A 62 6.56 8.76 7.49
N VAL A 63 5.77 9.82 7.29
CA VAL A 63 4.42 9.74 6.69
C VAL A 63 4.50 9.23 5.26
N LEU A 64 5.40 9.77 4.43
CA LEU A 64 5.59 9.28 3.06
C LEU A 64 6.02 7.82 3.04
N LYS A 65 6.95 7.41 3.91
CA LYS A 65 7.35 6.00 4.04
C LYS A 65 6.19 5.11 4.51
N ALA A 66 5.30 5.62 5.35
CA ALA A 66 4.10 4.90 5.78
C ALA A 66 3.12 4.70 4.63
N LEU A 67 2.83 5.75 3.85
CA LEU A 67 1.91 5.72 2.71
C LEU A 67 2.44 4.81 1.59
N TRP A 68 3.67 5.02 1.13
CA TRP A 68 4.28 4.18 0.09
C TRP A 68 4.50 2.75 0.56
N GLY A 69 4.93 2.55 1.81
CA GLY A 69 5.09 1.21 2.39
C GLY A 69 3.77 0.46 2.50
N TYR A 70 2.69 1.14 2.91
CA TYR A 70 1.35 0.57 2.95
C TYR A 70 0.92 0.06 1.57
N ILE A 71 1.01 0.91 0.54
CA ILE A 71 0.61 0.53 -0.82
C ILE A 71 1.51 -0.57 -1.39
N SER A 72 2.83 -0.47 -1.18
CA SER A 72 3.77 -1.49 -1.63
C SER A 72 3.44 -2.88 -1.06
N ASP A 73 3.18 -2.96 0.23
CA ASP A 73 2.80 -4.23 0.86
C ASP A 73 1.36 -4.66 0.49
N LYS A 74 0.44 -3.71 0.25
CA LYS A 74 -0.96 -3.98 -0.12
C LYS A 74 -1.10 -4.51 -1.56
N LEU A 75 -0.43 -3.85 -2.50
CA LEU A 75 -0.39 -4.24 -3.92
C LEU A 75 0.64 -5.34 -4.17
N ASN A 76 1.48 -5.67 -3.18
CA ASN A 76 2.59 -6.62 -3.32
C ASN A 76 3.60 -6.19 -4.41
N ILE A 77 3.70 -4.89 -4.69
CA ILE A 77 4.59 -4.27 -5.68
C ILE A 77 5.71 -3.54 -4.93
N PRO A 78 7.00 -3.70 -5.30
CA PRO A 78 8.09 -2.97 -4.67
C PRO A 78 7.91 -1.45 -4.80
N VAL A 79 8.22 -0.68 -3.76
CA VAL A 79 8.20 0.81 -3.82
C VAL A 79 9.01 1.39 -4.98
N SER A 80 10.08 0.71 -5.42
CA SER A 80 10.89 1.14 -6.58
C SER A 80 10.17 1.04 -7.92
N GLN A 81 9.10 0.24 -7.98
CA GLN A 81 8.23 0.10 -9.14
C GLN A 81 6.96 0.94 -9.01
N LEU A 82 6.73 1.60 -7.87
CA LEU A 82 5.58 2.48 -7.68
C LEU A 82 5.96 3.93 -8.04
N SER A 83 5.11 4.59 -8.82
CA SER A 83 5.22 6.00 -9.20
C SER A 83 3.84 6.65 -9.14
N LYS A 84 3.78 7.99 -9.11
CA LYS A 84 2.50 8.71 -9.12
C LYS A 84 1.64 8.38 -10.34
N ASP A 85 2.29 8.09 -11.47
CA ASP A 85 1.61 7.81 -12.72
C ASP A 85 1.01 6.40 -12.75
N ASN A 86 1.65 5.43 -12.09
CA ASN A 86 1.17 4.05 -12.10
C ASN A 86 0.32 3.67 -10.89
N ILE A 87 0.37 4.44 -9.80
CA ILE A 87 -0.35 4.10 -8.57
C ILE A 87 -1.87 4.16 -8.79
N GLU A 88 -2.33 5.08 -9.63
CA GLU A 88 -3.73 5.22 -10.02
C GLU A 88 -4.21 3.96 -10.76
N ASP A 89 -3.46 3.54 -11.78
CA ASP A 89 -3.76 2.34 -12.55
C ASP A 89 -3.72 1.08 -11.67
N GLU A 90 -2.72 0.95 -10.81
CA GLU A 90 -2.59 -0.23 -9.93
C GLU A 90 -3.70 -0.28 -8.87
N LEU A 91 -4.06 0.84 -8.25
CA LEU A 91 -5.18 0.88 -7.30
C LEU A 91 -6.52 0.62 -8.01
N THR A 92 -6.68 1.10 -9.24
CA THR A 92 -7.87 0.85 -10.07
C THR A 92 -7.99 -0.64 -10.42
N LYS A 93 -6.89 -1.29 -10.82
CA LYS A 93 -6.85 -2.76 -11.07
C LYS A 93 -7.23 -3.58 -9.84
N TYR A 94 -6.94 -3.06 -8.64
CA TYR A 94 -7.31 -3.67 -7.37
C TYR A 94 -8.77 -3.42 -6.96
N GLY A 95 -9.55 -2.67 -7.76
CA GLY A 95 -10.96 -2.39 -7.51
C GLY A 95 -11.22 -1.28 -6.49
N VAL A 96 -10.24 -0.40 -6.25
CA VAL A 96 -10.42 0.78 -5.40
C VAL A 96 -11.25 1.83 -6.14
N ALA A 97 -12.18 2.48 -5.43
CA ALA A 97 -13.01 3.52 -6.01
C ALA A 97 -12.14 4.72 -6.47
N PRO A 98 -12.41 5.32 -7.65
CA PRO A 98 -11.60 6.41 -8.20
C PRO A 98 -11.57 7.65 -7.29
N GLU A 99 -12.66 7.91 -6.55
CA GLU A 99 -12.71 8.96 -5.52
C GLU A 99 -11.64 8.75 -4.44
N LEU A 100 -11.48 7.50 -3.99
CA LEU A 100 -10.52 7.15 -2.95
C LEU A 100 -9.08 7.17 -3.43
N ILE A 101 -8.86 6.78 -4.69
CA ILE A 101 -7.55 6.88 -5.35
C ILE A 101 -7.13 8.36 -5.43
N LYS A 102 -8.06 9.23 -5.83
CA LYS A 102 -7.82 10.67 -5.92
C LYS A 102 -7.54 11.29 -4.54
N ASP A 103 -8.27 10.90 -3.51
CA ASP A 103 -8.02 11.32 -2.12
C ASP A 103 -6.61 10.88 -1.65
N PHE A 104 -6.21 9.65 -1.99
CA PHE A 104 -4.88 9.14 -1.66
C PHE A 104 -3.76 9.90 -2.37
N ILE A 105 -3.86 10.05 -3.69
CA ILE A 105 -2.87 10.76 -4.48
C ILE A 105 -2.80 12.23 -4.05
N GLY A 106 -3.96 12.85 -3.74
CA GLY A 106 -4.04 14.19 -3.18
C GLY A 106 -3.28 14.32 -1.87
N THR A 107 -3.52 13.40 -0.92
CA THR A 107 -2.83 13.39 0.39
C THR A 107 -1.33 13.15 0.25
N LEU A 108 -0.93 12.25 -0.65
CA LEU A 108 0.47 11.97 -0.96
C LEU A 108 1.17 13.23 -1.51
N ASN A 109 0.54 13.88 -2.50
CA ASN A 109 1.05 15.11 -3.10
C ASN A 109 1.12 16.26 -2.07
N GLU A 110 0.12 16.40 -1.21
CA GLU A 110 0.11 17.42 -0.15
C GLU A 110 1.25 17.17 0.85
N CYS A 111 1.49 15.91 1.22
CA CYS A 111 2.60 15.53 2.09
C CYS A 111 3.97 15.82 1.45
N GLU A 112 4.15 15.54 0.16
CA GLU A 112 5.39 15.88 -0.56
C GLU A 112 5.56 17.40 -0.70
N PHE A 113 4.49 18.11 -1.06
CA PHE A 113 4.55 19.56 -1.19
C PHE A 113 4.92 20.22 0.15
N ALA A 114 4.28 19.81 1.25
CA ALA A 114 4.57 20.31 2.59
C ALA A 114 6.00 19.99 3.06
N ARG A 115 6.59 18.87 2.58
CA ARG A 115 8.00 18.54 2.81
C ARG A 115 8.96 19.52 2.14
N TYR A 116 8.66 19.95 0.91
CA TYR A 116 9.54 20.83 0.13
C TYR A 116 9.28 22.32 0.37
N ALA A 117 8.06 22.71 0.75
CA ALA A 117 7.66 24.07 1.05
C ALA A 117 6.90 24.15 2.39
N PRO A 118 7.59 23.96 3.53
CA PRO A 118 6.98 24.05 4.85
C PRO A 118 6.58 25.50 5.15
N GLY A 119 5.30 25.82 4.95
CA GLY A 119 4.66 27.10 5.27
C GLY A 119 4.30 27.21 6.76
N ASN A 120 3.02 27.41 7.10
CA ASN A 120 2.57 27.45 8.50
C ASN A 120 2.68 26.05 9.14
N GLN A 121 3.66 25.89 10.02
CA GLN A 121 4.33 24.61 10.24
C GLN A 121 3.51 23.55 10.99
N ASN A 122 2.86 23.93 12.10
CA ASN A 122 2.15 22.95 12.93
C ASN A 122 0.80 22.53 12.34
N GLU A 123 0.07 23.47 11.76
CA GLU A 123 -1.27 23.23 11.22
C GLU A 123 -1.19 22.39 9.94
N ALA A 124 -0.18 22.62 9.10
CA ALA A 124 0.08 21.80 7.92
C ALA A 124 0.46 20.35 8.30
N MET A 125 1.29 20.16 9.34
CA MET A 125 1.66 18.82 9.80
C MET A 125 0.45 18.05 10.36
N ASP A 126 -0.38 18.69 11.18
CA ASP A 126 -1.55 18.05 11.78
C ASP A 126 -2.60 17.68 10.72
N LYS A 127 -2.79 18.55 9.73
CA LYS A 127 -3.63 18.28 8.56
C LYS A 127 -3.12 17.08 7.77
N VAL A 128 -1.84 17.07 7.38
CA VAL A 128 -1.22 15.96 6.63
C VAL A 128 -1.30 14.66 7.43
N TYR A 129 -1.08 14.70 8.75
CA TYR A 129 -1.20 13.54 9.61
C TYR A 129 -2.62 12.97 9.58
N SER A 130 -3.62 13.82 9.82
CA SER A 130 -5.02 13.43 9.87
C SER A 130 -5.50 12.89 8.53
N SER A 131 -5.19 13.57 7.42
CA SER A 131 -5.52 13.12 6.06
C SER A 131 -4.87 11.76 5.74
N ALA A 132 -3.59 11.58 6.09
CA ALA A 132 -2.90 10.31 5.84
C ALA A 132 -3.51 9.15 6.65
N VAL A 133 -3.88 9.38 7.91
CA VAL A 133 -4.57 8.37 8.74
C VAL A 133 -5.95 8.04 8.15
N GLU A 134 -6.71 9.07 7.77
CA GLU A 134 -8.05 8.93 7.22
C GLU A 134 -8.04 8.13 5.92
N VAL A 135 -7.15 8.46 4.98
CA VAL A 135 -7.10 7.74 3.71
C VAL A 135 -6.62 6.30 3.88
N ILE A 136 -5.63 6.03 4.74
CA ILE A 136 -5.24 4.63 5.06
C ILE A 136 -6.44 3.86 5.61
N SER A 137 -7.21 4.47 6.52
CA SER A 137 -8.40 3.85 7.11
C SER A 137 -9.50 3.60 6.06
N LYS A 138 -9.78 4.58 5.20
CA LYS A 138 -10.74 4.43 4.10
C LYS A 138 -10.30 3.35 3.11
N MET A 139 -9.02 3.30 2.73
CA MET A 139 -8.47 2.23 1.87
C MET A 139 -8.58 0.85 2.53
N GLU A 140 -8.34 0.75 3.84
CA GLU A 140 -8.51 -0.49 4.56
C GLU A 140 -9.96 -0.97 4.59
N ASN A 141 -10.91 -0.04 4.74
CA ASN A 141 -12.34 -0.34 4.68
C ASN A 141 -12.82 -0.71 3.28
N SER A 142 -12.30 -0.04 2.23
CA SER A 142 -12.67 -0.29 0.84
C SER A 142 -12.07 -1.59 0.30
N ILE A 143 -10.85 -1.95 0.71
CA ILE A 143 -10.16 -3.17 0.24
C ILE A 143 -10.45 -4.33 1.21
N LYS A 144 -11.72 -4.52 1.57
CA LYS A 144 -12.21 -5.72 2.29
C LYS A 144 -12.46 -6.85 1.28
N HIS A 145 -11.44 -7.69 1.06
CA HIS A 145 -11.57 -9.02 0.46
C HIS A 145 -10.79 -10.06 1.26
#